data_AF-A0A316U7H9-F1
#
_entry.id   AF-A0A316U7H9-F1
#
_cell.length_a   1.000
_cell.length_b   1.000
_cell.length_c   1.000
_cell.angle_alpha   90.00
_cell.angle_beta   90.00
_cell.angle_gamma   90.00
#
_symmetry.space_group_name_H-M   'P 1'
#
loop_
_entity.id
_entity.type
_entity.pdbx_description
1 polymer ?
#
loop_
_entity_poly.entity_id
_entity_poly.type
_entity_poly.pdbx_seq_one_letter_code
_entity_poly.pdbx_strand_id
1 'polypeptide(L)'
;MLAAFKRPTALSLSRPSRRRAFATTPRQRVQHLLWSGTLLDQTTSTFTPFDPDLFFAAGAAEDIDSGITLLPPSSSSTRGHSLLPYSTKEGLSRILAIGRNTHAQLGLGFSSQEATFGLIRPGYSGQGGIHSVYAGPSQSFILTSNKEGRATDLFACGNNTLGQLGLGDADIPYDSEPQLHIFPAPRQVPLDKLAKQGSDADPVKSFAIGIDHAVLLLHNPEGQGAGSVFSTGMNGDGQLGRKADKFGYSSTFGDVETPSSAEKFRLAAGGDTSAAWSPSSLFVWGNTEYGQALVEGEDQLSFPTDVTKSVRQSLGDSTIDDVKIAGSALFILDCEFSLQLEKEPVDSKM
;
A
#
# COMPACT_ATOMS: atom_id res chain seq x y z
N MET A 1 44.00 48.82 12.94
CA MET A 1 42.61 49.27 12.70
C MET A 1 42.14 48.64 11.39
N LEU A 2 41.65 47.40 11.45
CA LEU A 2 41.05 46.69 10.30
C LEU A 2 39.55 46.55 10.60
N ALA A 3 38.72 47.13 9.73
CA ALA A 3 37.27 47.09 9.85
C ALA A 3 36.72 45.75 9.33
N ALA A 4 35.91 45.09 10.16
CA ALA A 4 35.19 43.87 9.84
C ALA A 4 34.05 44.14 8.85
N PHE A 5 34.05 43.47 7.71
CA PHE A 5 32.90 43.44 6.79
C PHE A 5 31.90 42.37 7.28
N LYS A 6 30.76 42.82 7.83
CA LYS A 6 29.59 41.99 8.09
C LYS A 6 28.95 41.59 6.74
N ARG A 7 28.72 40.30 6.52
CA ARG A 7 27.83 39.81 5.45
C ARG A 7 26.38 40.22 5.77
N PRO A 8 25.57 40.64 4.80
CA PRO A 8 24.17 40.94 5.04
C PRO A 8 23.37 39.67 5.30
N THR A 9 22.59 39.69 6.36
CA THR A 9 21.54 38.73 6.71
C THR A 9 20.50 38.71 5.58
N ALA A 10 20.44 37.61 4.82
CA ALA A 10 19.36 37.40 3.86
C ALA A 10 18.07 37.11 4.64
N LEU A 11 17.10 38.03 4.53
CA LEU A 11 15.74 37.84 5.00
C LEU A 11 15.12 36.60 4.31
N SER A 12 14.66 35.66 5.14
CA SER A 12 13.82 34.54 4.76
C SER A 12 12.55 35.06 4.07
N LEU A 13 12.50 34.91 2.74
CA LEU A 13 11.26 35.01 1.97
C LEU A 13 10.71 33.59 1.81
N SER A 14 9.65 33.29 2.56
CA SER A 14 8.83 32.10 2.34
C SER A 14 8.28 32.14 0.92
N ARG A 15 8.90 31.36 0.02
CA ARG A 15 8.35 31.13 -1.31
C ARG A 15 7.15 30.20 -1.16
N PRO A 16 5.94 30.58 -1.60
CA PRO A 16 4.87 29.61 -1.75
C PRO A 16 5.31 28.61 -2.83
N SER A 17 5.25 27.32 -2.52
CA SER A 17 5.44 26.20 -3.45
C SER A 17 4.28 26.15 -4.45
N ARG A 18 4.19 27.16 -5.33
CA ARG A 18 3.34 27.08 -6.51
C ARG A 18 3.99 26.11 -7.49
N ARG A 19 3.40 24.92 -7.65
CA ARG A 19 3.59 24.08 -8.84
C ARG A 19 3.38 24.97 -10.08
N ARG A 20 4.46 25.32 -10.78
CA ARG A 20 4.37 25.98 -12.08
C ARG A 20 4.26 24.88 -13.13
N ALA A 21 3.10 24.77 -13.75
CA ALA A 21 2.97 24.15 -15.05
C ALA A 21 2.06 25.03 -15.90
N PHE A 22 2.59 25.59 -16.98
CA PHE A 22 1.78 26.16 -18.05
C PHE A 22 1.22 24.97 -18.84
N ALA A 23 -0.09 24.74 -18.76
CA ALA A 23 -0.79 23.80 -19.65
C ALA A 23 -1.88 24.59 -20.39
N THR A 24 -1.68 24.81 -21.68
CA THR A 24 -2.61 25.53 -22.58
C THR A 24 -3.50 24.59 -23.40
N THR A 25 -3.58 23.32 -23.05
CA THR A 25 -4.54 22.38 -23.63
C THR A 25 -5.70 22.16 -22.65
N PRO A 26 -6.97 22.26 -23.09
CA PRO A 26 -8.07 21.69 -22.33
C PRO A 26 -7.74 20.22 -22.09
N ARG A 27 -7.65 19.79 -20.83
CA ARG A 27 -7.34 18.38 -20.49
C ARG A 27 -8.36 17.47 -21.16
N GLN A 28 -7.99 16.84 -22.28
CA GLN A 28 -8.71 15.67 -22.76
C GLN A 28 -8.57 14.60 -21.68
N ARG A 29 -9.69 14.24 -21.03
CA ARG A 29 -9.77 13.18 -20.01
C ARG A 29 -9.81 11.81 -20.68
N VAL A 30 -8.88 11.52 -21.58
CA VAL A 30 -8.73 10.19 -22.16
C VAL A 30 -7.66 9.46 -21.36
N GLN A 31 -8.03 8.35 -20.74
CA GLN A 31 -7.09 7.45 -20.08
C GLN A 31 -6.68 6.37 -21.07
N HIS A 32 -5.38 6.16 -21.23
CA HIS A 32 -4.84 5.03 -21.97
C HIS A 32 -4.33 4.01 -20.96
N LEU A 33 -4.94 2.83 -20.92
CA LEU A 33 -4.43 1.70 -20.14
C LEU A 33 -3.49 0.91 -21.04
N LEU A 34 -2.24 0.80 -20.61
CA LEU A 34 -1.20 0.05 -21.30
C LEU A 34 -0.70 -1.07 -20.40
N TRP A 35 -0.25 -2.17 -20.99
CA TRP A 35 0.34 -3.29 -20.27
C TRP A 35 1.58 -3.82 -21.00
N SER A 36 2.43 -4.52 -20.26
CA SER A 36 3.60 -5.23 -20.78
C SER A 36 3.86 -6.48 -19.96
N GLY A 37 4.52 -7.49 -20.52
CA GLY A 37 4.75 -8.78 -19.87
C GLY A 37 3.75 -9.82 -20.35
N THR A 38 3.25 -10.65 -19.44
CA THR A 38 2.26 -11.70 -19.74
C THR A 38 0.94 -11.36 -19.07
N LEU A 39 -0.14 -11.33 -19.86
CA LEU A 39 -1.50 -11.10 -19.43
C LEU A 39 -2.39 -12.20 -20.00
N LEU A 40 -2.85 -13.10 -19.14
CA LEU A 40 -3.58 -14.32 -19.54
C LEU A 40 -2.77 -15.15 -20.55
N ASP A 41 -3.26 -15.28 -21.77
CA ASP A 41 -2.65 -16.01 -22.89
C ASP A 41 -1.78 -15.14 -23.81
N GLN A 42 -1.77 -13.81 -23.59
CA GLN A 42 -0.99 -12.87 -24.39
C GLN A 42 0.34 -12.52 -23.72
N THR A 43 1.40 -12.37 -24.51
CA THR A 43 2.70 -11.90 -24.03
C THR A 43 3.27 -10.83 -24.95
N THR A 44 3.78 -9.75 -24.38
CA THR A 44 4.38 -8.62 -25.11
C THR A 44 5.58 -8.05 -24.36
N SER A 45 6.63 -7.69 -25.10
CA SER A 45 7.83 -7.02 -24.58
C SER A 45 7.76 -5.50 -24.70
N THR A 46 6.68 -4.96 -25.26
CA THR A 46 6.45 -3.53 -25.45
C THR A 46 5.15 -3.11 -24.77
N PHE A 47 5.00 -1.81 -24.47
CA PHE A 47 3.72 -1.30 -23.98
C PHE A 47 2.64 -1.46 -25.04
N THR A 48 1.68 -2.34 -24.77
CA THR A 48 0.55 -2.66 -25.63
C THR A 48 -0.72 -2.04 -25.03
N PRO A 49 -1.60 -1.43 -25.85
CA PRO A 49 -2.91 -0.99 -25.39
C PRO A 49 -3.70 -2.15 -24.77
N PHE A 50 -4.36 -1.88 -23.64
CA PHE A 50 -5.26 -2.84 -23.03
C PHE A 50 -6.49 -3.04 -23.91
N ASP A 51 -6.85 -4.30 -24.13
CA ASP A 51 -7.99 -4.68 -24.94
C ASP A 51 -9.31 -4.49 -24.16
N PRO A 52 -10.19 -3.56 -24.57
CA PRO A 52 -11.49 -3.38 -23.93
C PRO A 52 -12.36 -4.64 -23.96
N ASP A 53 -12.08 -5.60 -24.85
CA ASP A 53 -12.83 -6.85 -24.95
C ASP A 53 -12.77 -7.70 -23.68
N LEU A 54 -11.74 -7.53 -22.85
CA LEU A 54 -11.69 -8.15 -21.52
C LEU A 54 -12.80 -7.64 -20.59
N PHE A 55 -13.23 -6.39 -20.71
CA PHE A 55 -14.38 -5.89 -19.95
C PHE A 55 -15.69 -6.48 -20.50
N PHE A 56 -15.84 -6.61 -21.81
CA PHE A 56 -17.00 -7.27 -22.42
C PHE A 56 -17.10 -8.73 -21.93
N ALA A 57 -16.00 -9.48 -22.01
CA ALA A 57 -15.92 -10.86 -21.57
C ALA A 57 -16.16 -11.04 -20.07
N ALA A 58 -15.78 -10.05 -19.25
CA ALA A 58 -16.05 -10.05 -17.81
C ALA A 58 -17.48 -9.65 -17.43
N GLY A 59 -18.34 -9.31 -18.41
CA GLY A 59 -19.72 -8.86 -18.17
C GLY A 59 -19.81 -7.39 -17.72
N ALA A 60 -18.98 -6.51 -18.27
CA ALA A 60 -19.02 -5.06 -18.11
C ALA A 60 -19.32 -4.32 -19.43
N ALA A 61 -20.02 -4.97 -20.37
CA ALA A 61 -20.34 -4.36 -21.67
C ALA A 61 -21.06 -3.01 -21.55
N GLU A 62 -22.12 -2.98 -20.75
CA GLU A 62 -22.91 -1.76 -20.50
C GLU A 62 -22.08 -0.65 -19.83
N ASP A 63 -21.07 -1.01 -19.01
CA ASP A 63 -20.19 -0.04 -18.38
C ASP A 63 -19.28 0.64 -19.40
N ILE A 64 -18.71 -0.16 -20.30
CA ILE A 64 -17.83 0.35 -21.35
C ILE A 64 -18.61 1.20 -22.35
N ASP A 65 -19.80 0.77 -22.74
CA ASP A 65 -20.68 1.50 -23.66
C ASP A 65 -21.12 2.84 -23.05
N SER A 66 -21.44 2.86 -21.75
CA SER A 66 -21.75 4.11 -21.04
C SER A 66 -20.51 4.96 -20.79
N GLY A 67 -19.32 4.38 -20.77
CA GLY A 67 -18.04 5.01 -20.56
C GLY A 67 -17.57 4.93 -19.11
N ILE A 68 -16.31 4.55 -18.93
CA ILE A 68 -15.68 4.36 -17.61
C ILE A 68 -14.56 5.36 -17.35
N THR A 69 -14.21 5.53 -16.07
CA THR A 69 -13.00 6.21 -15.62
C THR A 69 -12.24 5.26 -14.71
N LEU A 70 -11.00 4.92 -15.06
CA LEU A 70 -10.11 4.13 -14.21
C LEU A 70 -9.72 4.96 -12.99
N LEU A 71 -9.84 4.35 -11.83
CA LEU A 71 -9.42 4.93 -10.55
C LEU A 71 -7.96 4.55 -10.29
N PRO A 72 -7.14 5.42 -9.69
CA PRO A 72 -5.76 5.11 -9.40
C PRO A 72 -5.66 3.92 -8.42
N PRO A 73 -4.88 2.87 -8.73
CA PRO A 73 -4.56 1.84 -7.75
C PRO A 73 -3.67 2.47 -6.65
N SER A 74 -3.79 1.99 -5.42
CA SER A 74 -3.08 2.62 -4.28
C SER A 74 -1.76 1.94 -3.93
N SER A 75 -1.66 0.63 -4.15
CA SER A 75 -0.39 -0.06 -4.32
C SER A 75 -0.62 -1.47 -4.87
N SER A 76 0.20 -1.89 -5.84
CA SER A 76 0.33 -3.28 -6.25
C SER A 76 1.78 -3.67 -6.01
N SER A 77 2.07 -4.29 -4.86
CA SER A 77 3.46 -4.65 -4.51
C SER A 77 3.90 -5.98 -5.12
N THR A 78 3.05 -6.70 -5.87
CA THR A 78 3.27 -8.13 -6.06
C THR A 78 3.08 -8.70 -7.46
N ARG A 79 3.76 -9.84 -7.62
CA ARG A 79 3.95 -10.64 -8.83
C ARG A 79 2.81 -11.64 -8.96
N GLY A 80 1.78 -11.32 -9.74
CA GLY A 80 0.87 -12.36 -10.22
C GLY A 80 -0.54 -11.90 -10.53
N HIS A 81 -1.07 -10.87 -9.87
CA HIS A 81 -2.40 -10.35 -10.15
C HIS A 81 -2.48 -8.83 -10.04
N SER A 82 -3.57 -8.28 -10.57
CA SER A 82 -3.85 -6.84 -10.57
C SER A 82 -5.33 -6.59 -10.38
N LEU A 83 -5.63 -5.51 -9.67
CA LEU A 83 -6.98 -5.02 -9.45
C LEU A 83 -7.10 -3.66 -10.14
N LEU A 84 -8.07 -3.55 -11.05
CA LEU A 84 -8.32 -2.36 -11.86
C LEU A 84 -9.67 -1.77 -11.43
N PRO A 85 -9.67 -0.83 -10.47
CA PRO A 85 -10.88 -0.16 -10.05
C PRO A 85 -11.30 0.87 -11.12
N TYR A 86 -12.59 0.96 -11.38
CA TYR A 86 -13.15 1.94 -12.30
C TYR A 86 -14.52 2.43 -11.83
N SER A 87 -14.90 3.62 -12.25
CA SER A 87 -16.23 4.17 -12.06
C SER A 87 -16.96 4.32 -13.39
N THR A 88 -18.24 3.97 -13.42
CA THR A 88 -19.14 4.27 -14.55
C THR A 88 -19.63 5.72 -14.49
N LYS A 89 -20.20 6.24 -15.58
CA LYS A 89 -20.85 7.57 -15.57
C LYS A 89 -21.99 7.71 -14.58
N GLU A 90 -22.61 6.59 -14.21
CA GLU A 90 -23.72 6.52 -13.24
C GLU A 90 -23.22 6.57 -11.78
N GLY A 91 -21.90 6.59 -11.56
CA GLY A 91 -21.29 6.65 -10.24
C GLY A 91 -21.09 5.29 -9.59
N LEU A 92 -21.36 4.19 -10.29
CA LEU A 92 -21.06 2.85 -9.79
C LEU A 92 -19.55 2.61 -9.86
N SER A 93 -18.97 2.16 -8.74
CA SER A 93 -17.56 1.75 -8.69
C SER A 93 -17.47 0.22 -8.77
N ARG A 94 -16.59 -0.29 -9.64
CA ARG A 94 -16.39 -1.72 -9.89
C ARG A 94 -14.90 -2.04 -9.96
N ILE A 95 -14.55 -3.32 -9.87
CA ILE A 95 -13.16 -3.81 -9.93
C ILE A 95 -13.07 -4.93 -10.94
N LEU A 96 -12.26 -4.74 -11.97
CA LEU A 96 -11.79 -5.82 -12.83
C LEU A 96 -10.54 -6.42 -12.19
N ALA A 97 -10.58 -7.70 -11.86
CA ALA A 97 -9.45 -8.44 -11.31
C ALA A 97 -8.87 -9.35 -12.41
N ILE A 98 -7.54 -9.43 -12.51
CA ILE A 98 -6.86 -10.23 -13.52
C ILE A 98 -5.54 -10.82 -13.00
N GLY A 99 -5.25 -12.07 -13.37
CA GLY A 99 -3.99 -12.75 -13.08
C GLY A 99 -4.16 -14.03 -12.26
N ARG A 100 -3.16 -14.34 -11.43
CA ARG A 100 -3.12 -15.54 -10.57
C ARG A 100 -4.30 -15.56 -9.60
N ASN A 101 -4.94 -16.73 -9.48
CA ASN A 101 -6.07 -16.94 -8.57
C ASN A 101 -5.95 -18.21 -7.71
N THR A 102 -4.74 -18.71 -7.48
CA THR A 102 -4.50 -20.00 -6.77
C THR A 102 -5.00 -20.00 -5.32
N HIS A 103 -5.03 -18.83 -4.68
CA HIS A 103 -5.50 -18.62 -3.32
C HIS A 103 -6.81 -17.82 -3.29
N ALA A 104 -7.51 -17.72 -4.42
CA ALA A 104 -8.71 -16.91 -4.59
C ALA A 104 -8.48 -15.39 -4.38
N GLN A 105 -7.25 -14.91 -4.58
CA GLN A 105 -6.85 -13.52 -4.37
C GLN A 105 -7.52 -12.52 -5.33
N LEU A 106 -8.22 -12.99 -6.37
CA LEU A 106 -9.00 -12.11 -7.25
C LEU A 106 -10.37 -11.75 -6.67
N GLY A 107 -10.86 -12.45 -5.64
CA GLY A 107 -12.18 -12.16 -5.06
C GLY A 107 -13.36 -12.52 -5.96
N LEU A 108 -13.20 -13.47 -6.89
CA LEU A 108 -14.20 -13.84 -7.91
C LEU A 108 -15.21 -14.91 -7.46
N GLY A 109 -15.15 -15.36 -6.21
CA GLY A 109 -15.98 -16.45 -5.68
C GLY A 109 -15.41 -17.86 -5.89
N PHE A 110 -14.22 -17.98 -6.47
CA PHE A 110 -13.50 -19.26 -6.64
C PHE A 110 -11.97 -19.06 -6.67
N SER A 111 -11.21 -20.15 -6.55
CA SER A 111 -9.77 -20.23 -6.84
C SER A 111 -9.51 -20.99 -8.15
N SER A 112 -8.38 -20.71 -8.81
CA SER A 112 -7.96 -21.39 -10.05
C SER A 112 -6.44 -21.55 -10.09
N GLN A 113 -5.97 -22.67 -10.64
CA GLN A 113 -4.55 -22.90 -10.93
C GLN A 113 -4.07 -22.15 -12.18
N GLU A 114 -5.01 -21.71 -13.01
CA GLU A 114 -4.74 -20.92 -14.21
C GLU A 114 -4.92 -19.43 -13.90
N ALA A 115 -4.25 -18.58 -14.69
CA ALA A 115 -4.53 -17.15 -14.68
C ALA A 115 -5.99 -16.92 -15.10
N THR A 116 -6.70 -16.04 -14.41
CA THR A 116 -8.12 -15.78 -14.64
C THR A 116 -8.38 -14.28 -14.59
N PHE A 117 -9.53 -13.87 -15.10
CA PHE A 117 -10.01 -12.50 -14.97
C PHE A 117 -11.52 -12.50 -14.70
N GLY A 118 -12.02 -11.39 -14.18
CA GLY A 118 -13.43 -11.21 -13.93
C GLY A 118 -13.73 -9.97 -13.12
N LEU A 119 -15.01 -9.68 -12.96
CA LEU A 119 -15.48 -8.58 -12.13
C LEU A 119 -15.81 -9.06 -10.73
N ILE A 120 -15.28 -8.37 -9.72
CA ILE A 120 -15.56 -8.69 -8.32
C ILE A 120 -17.02 -8.33 -8.01
N ARG A 121 -17.88 -9.34 -7.80
CA ARG A 121 -19.31 -9.20 -7.43
C ARG A 121 -19.83 -10.43 -6.67
N PRO A 122 -20.76 -10.28 -5.69
CA PRO A 122 -20.83 -9.26 -4.63
C PRO A 122 -19.79 -9.53 -3.52
N GLY A 123 -19.65 -8.62 -2.54
CA GLY A 123 -18.78 -8.87 -1.36
C GLY A 123 -18.19 -7.62 -0.70
N TYR A 124 -18.29 -6.45 -1.34
CA TYR A 124 -17.88 -5.17 -0.78
C TYR A 124 -19.01 -4.13 -0.89
N SER A 125 -19.00 -3.16 0.00
CA SER A 125 -19.99 -2.08 0.06
C SER A 125 -19.34 -0.77 0.52
N GLY A 126 -19.98 0.35 0.21
CA GLY A 126 -19.49 1.69 0.59
C GLY A 126 -20.22 2.76 -0.21
N GLN A 127 -20.87 3.70 0.47
CA GLN A 127 -21.76 4.66 -0.18
C GLN A 127 -21.02 5.65 -1.09
N GLY A 128 -19.72 5.88 -0.85
CA GLY A 128 -18.82 6.67 -1.70
C GLY A 128 -18.05 5.85 -2.73
N GLY A 129 -18.35 4.56 -2.89
CA GLY A 129 -17.66 3.69 -3.84
C GLY A 129 -16.26 3.28 -3.36
N ILE A 130 -15.38 2.96 -4.32
CA ILE A 130 -14.04 2.44 -4.04
C ILE A 130 -13.09 3.61 -3.78
N HIS A 131 -12.44 3.61 -2.61
CA HIS A 131 -11.35 4.55 -2.29
C HIS A 131 -10.05 4.10 -2.93
N SER A 132 -9.71 2.83 -2.71
CA SER A 132 -8.43 2.25 -3.09
C SER A 132 -8.49 0.73 -3.11
N VAL A 133 -7.64 0.11 -3.91
CA VAL A 133 -7.42 -1.34 -3.92
C VAL A 133 -5.95 -1.65 -3.71
N TYR A 134 -5.70 -2.79 -3.08
CA TYR A 134 -4.37 -3.27 -2.75
C TYR A 134 -4.23 -4.74 -3.14
N ALA A 135 -3.23 -5.05 -3.96
CA ALA A 135 -2.91 -6.42 -4.35
C ALA A 135 -1.62 -6.86 -3.61
N GLY A 136 -1.75 -7.85 -2.72
CA GLY A 136 -0.65 -8.56 -2.05
C GLY A 136 -0.23 -9.82 -2.82
N PRO A 137 0.64 -10.68 -2.31
CA PRO A 137 1.10 -11.86 -3.09
C PRO A 137 0.04 -12.95 -3.24
N SER A 138 -0.79 -13.16 -2.22
CA SER A 138 -1.86 -14.17 -2.18
C SER A 138 -3.18 -13.64 -1.60
N GLN A 139 -3.26 -12.33 -1.40
CA GLN A 139 -4.36 -11.62 -0.75
C GLN A 139 -4.63 -10.30 -1.47
N SER A 140 -5.86 -9.82 -1.36
CA SER A 140 -6.33 -8.56 -1.92
C SER A 140 -7.20 -7.83 -0.94
N PHE A 141 -7.07 -6.50 -0.92
CA PHE A 141 -7.89 -5.63 -0.09
C PHE A 141 -8.58 -4.56 -0.93
N ILE A 142 -9.82 -4.26 -0.55
CA ILE A 142 -10.66 -3.23 -1.14
C ILE A 142 -11.04 -2.28 -0.02
N LEU A 143 -10.62 -1.02 -0.12
CA LEU A 143 -11.00 0.03 0.80
C LEU A 143 -12.07 0.89 0.13
N THR A 144 -13.22 1.02 0.76
CA THR A 144 -14.33 1.82 0.26
C THR A 144 -14.50 3.09 1.06
N SER A 145 -15.18 4.07 0.46
CA SER A 145 -15.46 5.35 1.10
C SER A 145 -16.91 5.46 1.57
N ASN A 146 -17.14 6.27 2.59
CA ASN A 146 -18.46 6.78 2.94
C ASN A 146 -18.91 7.89 1.97
N LYS A 147 -20.11 8.45 2.15
CA LYS A 147 -20.65 9.55 1.31
C LYS A 147 -19.79 10.81 1.29
N GLU A 148 -18.99 11.04 2.33
CA GLU A 148 -18.09 12.18 2.44
C GLU A 148 -16.74 11.95 1.74
N GLY A 149 -16.54 10.75 1.16
CA GLY A 149 -15.28 10.37 0.51
C GLY A 149 -14.18 9.94 1.47
N ARG A 150 -14.50 9.71 2.75
CA ARG A 150 -13.55 9.20 3.75
C ARG A 150 -13.49 7.69 3.64
N ALA A 151 -12.28 7.12 3.63
CA ALA A 151 -12.06 5.69 3.61
C ALA A 151 -12.46 5.04 4.94
N THR A 152 -13.50 4.21 4.97
CA THR A 152 -14.09 3.70 6.22
C THR A 152 -14.07 2.18 6.31
N ASP A 153 -14.40 1.49 5.23
CA ASP A 153 -14.63 0.06 5.26
C ASP A 153 -13.57 -0.68 4.45
N LEU A 154 -12.91 -1.63 5.11
CA LEU A 154 -11.91 -2.49 4.50
C LEU A 154 -12.52 -3.88 4.26
N PHE A 155 -12.36 -4.38 3.04
CA PHE A 155 -12.74 -5.73 2.65
C PHE A 155 -11.51 -6.49 2.18
N ALA A 156 -11.48 -7.80 2.44
CA ALA A 156 -10.35 -8.65 2.14
C ALA A 156 -10.79 -9.97 1.49
N CYS A 157 -9.96 -10.51 0.60
CA CYS A 157 -10.11 -11.84 0.01
C CYS A 157 -8.74 -12.45 -0.30
N GLY A 158 -8.71 -13.76 -0.54
CA GLY A 158 -7.50 -14.51 -0.80
C GLY A 158 -7.11 -15.45 0.34
N ASN A 159 -5.81 -15.69 0.49
CA ASN A 159 -5.24 -16.50 1.56
C ASN A 159 -5.42 -15.85 2.93
N ASN A 160 -5.91 -16.62 3.91
CA ASN A 160 -6.02 -16.26 5.32
C ASN A 160 -5.48 -17.37 6.24
N THR A 161 -4.63 -18.26 5.74
CA THR A 161 -4.10 -19.40 6.51
C THR A 161 -3.35 -18.94 7.75
N LEU A 162 -2.67 -17.79 7.69
CA LEU A 162 -1.91 -17.19 8.78
C LEU A 162 -2.60 -15.95 9.34
N GLY A 163 -3.90 -15.77 9.04
CA GLY A 163 -4.66 -14.62 9.55
C GLY A 163 -4.40 -13.30 8.84
N GLN A 164 -3.68 -13.29 7.71
CA GLN A 164 -3.22 -12.08 7.03
C GLN A 164 -4.33 -11.15 6.50
N LEU A 165 -5.59 -11.61 6.48
CA LEU A 165 -6.75 -10.77 6.14
C LEU A 165 -7.36 -10.04 7.35
N GLY A 166 -6.99 -10.41 8.59
CA GLY A 166 -7.49 -9.76 9.81
C GLY A 166 -8.96 -10.00 10.12
N LEU A 167 -9.56 -11.08 9.63
CA LEU A 167 -11.00 -11.38 9.75
C LEU A 167 -11.42 -11.93 11.13
N GLY A 168 -10.48 -12.46 11.92
CA GLY A 168 -10.75 -13.09 13.22
C GLY A 168 -11.27 -14.52 13.16
N ASP A 169 -11.31 -15.12 11.98
CA ASP A 169 -11.82 -16.49 11.75
C ASP A 169 -10.76 -17.59 11.94
N ALA A 170 -9.48 -17.22 12.15
CA ALA A 170 -8.34 -18.14 12.10
C ALA A 170 -7.59 -18.22 13.43
N ASP A 171 -8.24 -18.66 14.51
CA ASP A 171 -7.53 -19.06 15.74
C ASP A 171 -7.31 -20.58 15.72
N ILE A 172 -6.60 -21.06 14.70
CA ILE A 172 -6.26 -22.48 14.56
C ILE A 172 -4.95 -22.72 15.32
N PRO A 173 -4.90 -23.58 16.35
CA PRO A 173 -3.65 -23.83 17.07
C PRO A 173 -2.52 -24.20 16.09
N TYR A 174 -1.36 -23.55 16.22
CA TYR A 174 -0.18 -23.77 15.36
C TYR A 174 0.22 -25.25 15.24
N ASP A 175 -0.07 -26.04 16.27
CA ASP A 175 0.22 -27.49 16.34
C ASP A 175 -0.80 -28.38 15.62
N SER A 176 -1.84 -27.82 15.01
CA SER A 176 -2.79 -28.58 14.19
C SER A 176 -2.36 -28.59 12.72
N GLU A 177 -2.70 -29.67 12.01
CA GLU A 177 -2.45 -29.82 10.56
C GLU A 177 -2.81 -28.51 9.82
N PRO A 178 -1.86 -27.89 9.08
CA PRO A 178 -2.10 -26.61 8.44
C PRO A 178 -3.20 -26.77 7.39
N GLN A 179 -4.38 -26.20 7.68
CA GLN A 179 -5.49 -26.17 6.73
C GLN A 179 -5.42 -24.88 5.93
N LEU A 180 -5.31 -25.02 4.62
CA LEU A 180 -5.39 -23.90 3.69
C LEU A 180 -6.73 -23.18 3.88
N HIS A 181 -6.68 -21.96 4.42
CA HIS A 181 -7.87 -21.15 4.67
C HIS A 181 -7.92 -20.01 3.66
N ILE A 182 -8.80 -20.14 2.65
CA ILE A 182 -8.95 -19.15 1.59
C ILE A 182 -10.37 -18.57 1.57
N PHE A 183 -10.47 -17.27 1.32
CA PHE A 183 -11.74 -16.57 1.17
C PHE A 183 -11.92 -16.08 -0.25
N PRO A 184 -12.80 -16.72 -1.03
CA PRO A 184 -12.84 -16.48 -2.46
C PRO A 184 -13.67 -15.27 -2.88
N ALA A 185 -14.47 -14.71 -1.98
CA ALA A 185 -15.19 -13.45 -2.18
C ALA A 185 -14.76 -12.45 -1.11
N PRO A 186 -14.79 -11.13 -1.40
CA PRO A 186 -14.47 -10.11 -0.40
C PRO A 186 -15.35 -10.25 0.84
N ARG A 187 -14.71 -10.11 2.01
CA ARG A 187 -15.34 -10.08 3.34
C ARG A 187 -14.94 -8.84 4.08
N GLN A 188 -15.87 -8.25 4.82
CA GLN A 188 -15.58 -7.04 5.60
C GLN A 188 -14.65 -7.39 6.76
N VAL A 189 -13.56 -6.63 6.89
CA VAL A 189 -12.65 -6.68 8.03
C VAL A 189 -13.30 -5.90 9.18
N PRO A 190 -13.37 -6.48 10.41
CA PRO A 190 -14.06 -5.87 11.55
C PRO A 190 -13.22 -4.73 12.18
N LEU A 191 -13.10 -3.61 11.47
CA LEU A 191 -12.37 -2.41 11.95
C LEU A 191 -13.08 -1.68 13.09
N ASP A 192 -14.39 -1.87 13.23
CA ASP A 192 -15.22 -1.35 14.31
C ASP A 192 -14.73 -1.79 15.70
N LYS A 193 -14.11 -2.98 15.77
CA LYS A 193 -13.49 -3.50 17.00
C LYS A 193 -12.18 -2.81 17.37
N LEU A 194 -11.57 -2.07 16.43
CA LEU A 194 -10.29 -1.39 16.62
C LEU A 194 -10.47 0.07 17.04
N ALA A 195 -11.57 0.70 16.61
CA ALA A 195 -11.89 2.06 16.99
C ALA A 195 -12.19 2.13 18.50
N LYS A 196 -11.53 3.04 19.22
CA LYS A 196 -11.83 3.27 20.64
C LYS A 196 -13.29 3.72 20.74
N GLN A 197 -14.07 2.99 21.55
CA GLN A 197 -15.52 3.15 21.69
C GLN A 197 -15.97 4.63 21.68
N GLY A 198 -16.80 5.03 20.70
CA GLY A 198 -17.59 6.26 20.79
C GLY A 198 -17.63 7.21 19.59
N SER A 199 -16.92 6.96 18.49
CA SER A 199 -17.05 7.75 17.26
C SER A 199 -17.26 6.86 16.04
N ASP A 200 -17.72 7.44 14.92
CA ASP A 200 -17.62 6.81 13.60
C ASP A 200 -16.23 6.16 13.46
N ALA A 201 -16.18 4.95 12.88
CA ALA A 201 -14.93 4.22 12.70
C ALA A 201 -13.88 5.15 12.07
N ASP A 202 -12.72 5.25 12.71
CA ASP A 202 -11.69 6.17 12.25
C ASP A 202 -11.27 5.83 10.83
N PRO A 203 -11.19 6.84 9.93
CA PRO A 203 -10.90 6.55 8.56
C PRO A 203 -9.51 5.94 8.40
N VAL A 204 -9.41 4.97 7.50
CA VAL A 204 -8.15 4.36 7.10
C VAL A 204 -7.31 5.40 6.38
N LYS A 205 -6.12 5.67 6.91
CA LYS A 205 -5.20 6.70 6.39
C LYS A 205 -4.09 6.11 5.51
N SER A 206 -3.60 4.92 5.86
CA SER A 206 -2.56 4.23 5.12
C SER A 206 -2.72 2.72 5.30
N PHE A 207 -2.34 1.96 4.27
CA PHE A 207 -2.37 0.51 4.31
C PHE A 207 -1.16 -0.02 3.53
N ALA A 208 -0.51 -1.06 4.06
CA ALA A 208 0.64 -1.71 3.43
C ALA A 208 0.54 -3.23 3.64
N ILE A 209 1.05 -3.98 2.66
CA ILE A 209 0.96 -5.45 2.63
C ILE A 209 2.35 -6.02 2.41
N GLY A 210 2.78 -6.94 3.27
CA GLY A 210 3.96 -7.77 3.07
C GLY A 210 3.61 -9.10 2.41
N ILE A 211 4.39 -10.16 2.65
CA ILE A 211 4.10 -11.47 2.07
C ILE A 211 2.86 -12.09 2.72
N ASP A 212 2.94 -12.34 4.02
CA ASP A 212 1.87 -12.96 4.81
C ASP A 212 1.41 -12.08 5.98
N HIS A 213 1.56 -10.77 5.86
CA HIS A 213 1.05 -9.80 6.83
C HIS A 213 0.53 -8.52 6.18
N ALA A 214 -0.26 -7.77 6.95
CA ALA A 214 -0.73 -6.45 6.58
C ALA A 214 -0.59 -5.47 7.75
N VAL A 215 -0.34 -4.21 7.42
CA VAL A 215 -0.22 -3.10 8.37
C VAL A 215 -1.17 -1.98 7.96
N LEU A 216 -1.93 -1.50 8.94
CA LEU A 216 -3.03 -0.54 8.79
C LEU A 216 -2.77 0.66 9.69
N LEU A 217 -3.00 1.88 9.18
CA LEU A 217 -2.98 3.11 9.96
C LEU A 217 -4.38 3.70 9.98
N LEU A 218 -4.97 3.76 11.17
CA LEU A 218 -6.23 4.47 11.39
C LEU A 218 -5.94 5.92 11.81
N HIS A 219 -6.79 6.84 11.37
CA HIS A 219 -6.80 8.20 11.89
C HIS A 219 -7.10 8.19 13.40
N ASN A 220 -6.71 9.25 14.11
CA ASN A 220 -7.14 9.48 15.48
C ASN A 220 -7.94 10.79 15.47
N PRO A 221 -9.22 10.80 15.87
CA PRO A 221 -10.10 11.94 15.70
C PRO A 221 -9.73 13.10 16.63
N GLU A 222 -8.87 12.87 17.62
CA GLU A 222 -8.42 13.89 18.59
C GLU A 222 -7.27 14.79 18.11
N GLY A 223 -6.95 14.85 16.81
CA GLY A 223 -6.09 15.91 16.26
C GLY A 223 -4.67 16.01 16.83
N GLN A 224 -4.23 15.06 17.65
CA GLN A 224 -2.90 15.03 18.27
C GLN A 224 -2.28 13.64 18.05
N GLY A 225 -1.29 13.57 17.17
CA GLY A 225 -0.44 12.39 17.00
C GLY A 225 -0.52 11.69 15.63
N ALA A 226 0.27 10.63 15.49
CA ALA A 226 0.57 10.00 14.21
C ALA A 226 -0.57 9.16 13.59
N GLY A 227 -1.61 8.85 14.37
CA GLY A 227 -2.60 7.79 14.10
C GLY A 227 -2.22 6.49 14.81
N SER A 228 -3.16 5.54 14.91
CA SER A 228 -2.92 4.23 15.53
C SER A 228 -2.56 3.20 14.46
N VAL A 229 -1.44 2.48 14.67
CA VAL A 229 -0.96 1.45 13.75
C VAL A 229 -1.43 0.09 14.24
N PHE A 230 -1.95 -0.71 13.31
CA PHE A 230 -2.42 -2.06 13.57
C PHE A 230 -1.78 -3.03 12.58
N SER A 231 -1.55 -4.27 12.98
CA SER A 231 -1.01 -5.31 12.10
C SER A 231 -1.73 -6.65 12.28
N THR A 232 -1.68 -7.50 11.26
CA THR A 232 -2.29 -8.85 11.26
C THR A 232 -1.51 -9.78 10.33
N GLY A 233 -1.65 -11.09 10.50
CA GLY A 233 -0.96 -12.10 9.70
C GLY A 233 0.16 -12.85 10.41
N MET A 234 1.13 -13.34 9.65
CA MET A 234 2.33 -14.03 10.12
C MET A 234 3.20 -13.11 10.99
N ASN A 235 3.84 -13.66 12.03
CA ASN A 235 4.73 -12.94 12.93
C ASN A 235 6.04 -13.70 13.27
N GLY A 236 6.43 -14.69 12.46
CA GLY A 236 7.66 -15.46 12.69
C GLY A 236 8.91 -14.60 12.79
N ASP A 237 8.99 -13.55 11.98
CA ASP A 237 10.09 -12.60 11.91
C ASP A 237 9.74 -11.28 12.62
N GLY A 238 8.70 -11.24 13.45
CA GLY A 238 8.35 -10.04 14.21
C GLY A 238 7.69 -8.95 13.35
N GLN A 239 7.28 -9.28 12.12
CA GLN A 239 6.75 -8.33 11.13
C GLN A 239 5.44 -7.65 11.54
N LEU A 240 4.79 -8.12 12.61
CA LEU A 240 3.64 -7.48 13.24
C LEU A 240 4.03 -6.39 14.25
N GLY A 241 5.21 -6.45 14.85
CA GLY A 241 5.74 -5.36 15.69
C GLY A 241 5.08 -5.21 17.07
N ARG A 242 4.46 -6.25 17.63
CA ARG A 242 3.63 -6.16 18.85
C ARG A 242 3.98 -7.19 19.92
N LYS A 243 3.73 -6.83 21.19
CA LYS A 243 3.98 -7.71 22.35
C LYS A 243 2.84 -8.71 22.44
N ALA A 244 3.17 -9.98 22.21
CA ALA A 244 2.30 -11.15 22.33
C ALA A 244 1.39 -11.46 21.12
N ASP A 245 1.89 -12.35 20.26
CA ASP A 245 1.06 -13.24 19.46
C ASP A 245 1.34 -14.67 19.92
N LYS A 246 0.31 -15.34 20.48
CA LYS A 246 0.45 -16.67 21.11
C LYS A 246 0.94 -17.76 20.16
N PHE A 247 0.74 -17.57 18.86
CA PHE A 247 0.86 -18.62 17.85
C PHE A 247 1.84 -18.28 16.72
N GLY A 248 2.68 -17.25 16.88
CA GLY A 248 3.58 -16.79 15.82
C GLY A 248 2.86 -16.16 14.61
N TYR A 249 1.55 -15.94 14.72
CA TYR A 249 0.71 -15.22 13.77
C TYR A 249 -0.53 -14.68 14.50
N SER A 250 -1.34 -13.86 13.84
CA SER A 250 -2.59 -13.31 14.37
C SER A 250 -3.67 -13.17 13.30
N SER A 251 -4.87 -13.60 13.63
CA SER A 251 -6.06 -13.56 12.77
C SER A 251 -6.82 -12.24 12.81
N THR A 252 -6.47 -11.33 13.72
CA THR A 252 -7.09 -10.02 13.89
C THR A 252 -6.06 -8.92 13.80
N PHE A 253 -6.50 -7.73 13.41
CA PHE A 253 -5.69 -6.52 13.55
C PHE A 253 -5.49 -6.20 15.03
N GLY A 254 -4.24 -6.14 15.47
CA GLY A 254 -3.87 -5.76 16.84
C GLY A 254 -2.98 -4.52 16.86
N ASP A 255 -3.02 -3.79 17.98
CA ASP A 255 -2.29 -2.53 18.17
C ASP A 255 -0.78 -2.76 18.12
N VAL A 256 -0.09 -1.93 17.34
CA VAL A 256 1.37 -1.86 17.26
C VAL A 256 1.81 -0.69 18.10
N GLU A 257 2.58 -0.97 19.16
CA GLU A 257 3.12 0.07 20.05
C GLU A 257 4.19 0.88 19.29
N THR A 258 3.75 1.89 18.54
CA THR A 258 4.65 2.82 17.86
C THR A 258 5.08 3.93 18.81
N PRO A 259 6.34 4.38 18.76
CA PRO A 259 6.79 5.53 19.55
C PRO A 259 5.90 6.75 19.32
N SER A 260 5.57 7.45 20.40
CA SER A 260 4.78 8.69 20.34
C SER A 260 5.47 9.70 19.42
N SER A 261 4.84 9.97 18.29
CA SER A 261 5.27 11.01 17.36
C SER A 261 4.15 12.04 17.16
N ALA A 262 4.54 13.31 17.13
CA ALA A 262 3.66 14.39 16.72
C ALA A 262 3.40 14.38 15.21
N GLU A 263 4.20 13.64 14.44
CA GLU A 263 4.11 13.62 12.99
C GLU A 263 3.19 12.54 12.46
N LYS A 264 2.53 12.85 11.34
CA LYS A 264 1.63 11.94 10.65
C LYS A 264 2.43 10.84 9.95
N PHE A 265 2.35 9.62 10.46
CA PHE A 265 2.97 8.47 9.80
C PHE A 265 2.29 8.11 8.48
N ARG A 266 3.09 7.46 7.63
CA ARG A 266 2.72 6.58 6.51
C ARG A 266 3.32 5.21 6.76
N LEU A 267 2.84 4.21 6.04
CA LEU A 267 3.28 2.82 6.20
C LEU A 267 3.98 2.32 4.94
N ALA A 268 4.92 1.40 5.13
CA ALA A 268 5.49 0.57 4.09
C ALA A 268 5.63 -0.87 4.62
N ALA A 269 5.43 -1.84 3.75
CA ALA A 269 5.64 -3.26 4.05
C ALA A 269 6.07 -3.98 2.77
N GLY A 270 6.90 -5.00 2.91
CA GLY A 270 7.40 -5.82 1.82
C GLY A 270 8.28 -6.94 2.35
N GLY A 271 8.24 -8.11 1.71
CA GLY A 271 8.81 -9.30 2.32
C GLY A 271 8.16 -9.54 3.69
N ASP A 272 9.02 -9.79 4.67
CA ASP A 272 8.69 -9.91 6.09
C ASP A 272 9.15 -8.69 6.89
N THR A 273 9.26 -7.52 6.25
CA THR A 273 9.66 -6.26 6.90
C THR A 273 8.53 -5.23 6.81
N SER A 274 8.39 -4.44 7.87
CA SER A 274 7.40 -3.38 8.03
C SER A 274 8.07 -2.08 8.47
N ALA A 275 7.50 -0.94 8.08
CA ALA A 275 7.94 0.36 8.56
C ALA A 275 6.80 1.35 8.73
N ALA A 276 6.98 2.23 9.72
CA ALA A 276 6.22 3.46 9.90
C ALA A 276 7.18 4.63 9.74
N TRP A 277 6.80 5.59 8.91
CA TRP A 277 7.71 6.69 8.55
C TRP A 277 6.98 8.02 8.44
N SER A 278 7.72 9.09 8.66
CA SER A 278 7.33 10.48 8.45
C SER A 278 8.49 11.23 7.80
N PRO A 279 8.33 12.50 7.41
CA PRO A 279 9.44 13.27 6.84
C PRO A 279 10.67 13.34 7.75
N SER A 280 10.48 13.19 9.07
CA SER A 280 11.57 13.27 10.04
C SER A 280 11.93 12.00 10.79
N SER A 281 11.14 10.94 10.71
CA SER A 281 11.35 9.71 11.48
C SER A 281 11.14 8.46 10.64
N LEU A 282 11.91 7.41 10.95
CA LEU A 282 11.72 6.07 10.38
C LEU A 282 11.82 5.03 11.51
N PHE A 283 10.76 4.22 11.62
CA PHE A 283 10.69 3.06 12.50
C PHE A 283 10.55 1.80 11.65
N VAL A 284 11.39 0.79 11.89
CA VAL A 284 11.40 -0.47 11.15
C VAL A 284 11.26 -1.64 12.11
N TRP A 285 10.55 -2.70 11.68
CA TRP A 285 10.43 -3.98 12.38
C TRP A 285 10.23 -5.12 11.38
N GLY A 286 10.33 -6.36 11.83
CA GLY A 286 10.30 -7.55 10.97
C GLY A 286 11.68 -8.14 10.69
N ASN A 287 11.80 -8.86 9.57
CA ASN A 287 13.04 -9.47 9.07
C ASN A 287 14.11 -8.41 8.77
N THR A 288 15.34 -8.68 9.21
CA THR A 288 16.51 -7.81 9.02
C THR A 288 17.77 -8.54 8.58
N GLU A 289 17.68 -9.83 8.24
CA GLU A 289 18.77 -10.71 7.79
C GLU A 289 19.58 -10.13 6.60
N TYR A 290 18.97 -9.25 5.82
CA TYR A 290 19.59 -8.65 4.62
C TYR A 290 19.95 -7.16 4.81
N GLY A 291 19.85 -6.65 6.04
CA GLY A 291 20.16 -5.27 6.39
C GLY A 291 19.04 -4.27 6.08
N GLN A 292 17.80 -4.72 5.86
CA GLN A 292 16.66 -3.85 5.50
C GLN A 292 16.35 -2.80 6.59
N ALA A 293 16.70 -3.06 7.85
CA ALA A 293 16.44 -2.15 8.96
C ALA A 293 17.60 -1.20 9.30
N LEU A 294 18.73 -1.22 8.58
CA LEU A 294 19.86 -0.33 8.90
C LEU A 294 20.37 -0.49 10.35
N VAL A 295 20.23 -1.70 10.90
CA VAL A 295 20.74 -2.13 12.21
C VAL A 295 21.71 -3.28 11.98
N GLU A 296 22.85 -3.27 12.67
CA GLU A 296 23.85 -4.34 12.58
C GLU A 296 23.57 -5.44 13.61
N GLY A 297 23.74 -6.70 13.22
CA GLY A 297 23.85 -7.85 14.14
C GLY A 297 22.54 -8.44 14.66
N GLU A 298 21.39 -7.95 14.20
CA GLU A 298 20.07 -8.50 14.52
C GLU A 298 19.41 -8.99 13.22
N ASP A 299 18.96 -10.24 13.19
CA ASP A 299 18.28 -10.85 12.03
C ASP A 299 16.76 -10.60 12.05
N GLN A 300 16.24 -10.14 13.18
CA GLN A 300 14.83 -9.88 13.41
C GLN A 300 14.62 -8.74 14.41
N LEU A 301 13.65 -7.86 14.12
CA LEU A 301 13.19 -6.82 15.03
C LEU A 301 11.72 -7.05 15.39
N SER A 302 11.45 -7.54 16.60
CA SER A 302 10.08 -7.85 17.05
C SER A 302 9.20 -6.65 17.36
N PHE A 303 9.79 -5.45 17.42
CA PHE A 303 9.11 -4.20 17.76
C PHE A 303 9.60 -3.05 16.87
N PRO A 304 8.76 -2.03 16.61
CA PRO A 304 9.17 -0.81 15.92
C PRO A 304 10.43 -0.21 16.55
N THR A 305 11.53 -0.24 15.79
CA THR A 305 12.84 0.25 16.21
C THR A 305 13.15 1.55 15.49
N ASP A 306 13.55 2.58 16.23
CA ASP A 306 13.90 3.88 15.66
C ASP A 306 15.27 3.83 14.97
N VAL A 307 15.26 4.02 13.65
CA VAL A 307 16.46 4.03 12.80
C VAL A 307 16.73 5.41 12.21
N THR A 308 16.05 6.44 12.72
CA THR A 308 16.09 7.81 12.23
C THR A 308 17.51 8.35 12.18
N LYS A 309 18.33 8.07 13.21
CA LYS A 309 19.72 8.55 13.26
C LYS A 309 20.55 8.03 12.09
N SER A 310 20.44 6.75 11.75
CA SER A 310 21.17 6.13 10.64
C SER A 310 20.76 6.75 9.31
N VAL A 311 19.46 6.95 9.09
CA VAL A 311 18.96 7.60 7.86
C VAL A 311 19.40 9.05 7.75
N ARG A 312 19.37 9.81 8.86
CA ARG A 312 19.77 11.23 8.88
C ARG A 312 21.24 11.45 8.60
N GLN A 313 22.11 10.52 8.99
CA GLN A 313 23.52 10.57 8.61
C GLN A 313 23.71 10.53 7.09
N SER A 314 22.84 9.81 6.38
CA SER A 314 22.89 9.70 4.91
C SER A 314 22.15 10.82 4.19
N LEU A 315 21.02 11.30 4.74
CA LEU A 315 20.19 12.35 4.11
C LEU A 315 20.65 13.79 4.39
N GLY A 316 21.46 14.01 5.45
CA GLY A 316 21.81 15.36 5.89
C GLY A 316 20.58 16.18 6.27
N ASP A 317 20.42 17.35 5.66
CA ASP A 317 19.32 18.29 5.92
C ASP A 317 18.01 17.92 5.17
N SER A 318 18.07 16.94 4.27
CA SER A 318 16.90 16.48 3.50
C SER A 318 15.91 15.68 4.37
N THR A 319 14.67 15.57 3.91
CA THR A 319 13.58 14.84 4.58
C THR A 319 13.09 13.68 3.74
N ILE A 320 12.47 12.69 4.39
CA ILE A 320 11.91 11.51 3.72
C ILE A 320 10.62 11.92 2.96
N ASP A 321 10.57 11.63 1.65
CA ASP A 321 9.40 11.84 0.79
C ASP A 321 8.60 10.54 0.54
N ASP A 322 9.28 9.39 0.42
CA ASP A 322 8.65 8.08 0.29
C ASP A 322 9.56 6.95 0.80
N VAL A 323 8.95 5.86 1.27
CA VAL A 323 9.65 4.63 1.66
C VAL A 323 9.00 3.44 0.96
N LYS A 324 9.83 2.59 0.37
CA LYS A 324 9.42 1.32 -0.25
C LYS A 324 10.24 0.18 0.29
N ILE A 325 9.59 -0.94 0.57
CA ILE A 325 10.23 -2.14 1.09
C ILE A 325 10.05 -3.24 0.04
N ALA A 326 11.16 -3.82 -0.38
CA ALA A 326 11.22 -5.04 -1.18
C ALA A 326 11.49 -6.24 -0.27
N GLY A 327 11.56 -7.45 -0.82
CA GLY A 327 11.79 -8.66 -0.01
C GLY A 327 13.06 -8.60 0.85
N SER A 328 14.14 -8.02 0.32
CA SER A 328 15.46 -7.98 0.97
C SER A 328 16.11 -6.59 0.93
N ALA A 329 15.32 -5.53 0.71
CA ALA A 329 15.85 -4.17 0.61
C ALA A 329 14.82 -3.11 1.03
N LEU A 330 15.30 -1.97 1.53
CA LEU A 330 14.51 -0.79 1.84
C LEU A 330 15.04 0.40 1.01
N PHE A 331 14.12 1.13 0.36
CA PHE A 331 14.40 2.29 -0.47
C PHE A 331 13.77 3.53 0.15
N ILE A 332 14.54 4.61 0.22
CA ILE A 332 14.10 5.91 0.73
C ILE A 332 14.24 6.92 -0.41
N LEU A 333 13.16 7.61 -0.73
CA LEU A 333 13.17 8.79 -1.58
C LEU A 333 13.20 10.02 -0.66
N ASP A 334 14.08 10.97 -0.96
CA ASP A 334 14.18 12.22 -0.23
C ASP A 334 13.51 13.38 -1.00
N CYS A 335 13.33 14.53 -0.35
CA CYS A 335 12.66 15.68 -0.97
C CYS A 335 13.55 16.49 -1.94
N GLU A 336 14.87 16.27 -1.95
CA GLU A 336 15.81 16.99 -2.81
C GLU A 336 16.14 16.27 -4.12
N PHE A 337 15.71 15.01 -4.29
CA PHE A 337 16.05 14.25 -5.48
C PHE A 337 15.45 14.84 -6.77
N SER A 338 16.31 15.51 -7.54
CA SER A 338 16.11 15.67 -8.98
C SER A 338 16.86 14.54 -9.67
N LEU A 339 16.11 13.62 -10.30
CA LEU A 339 16.64 12.54 -11.12
C LEU A 339 17.24 13.15 -12.40
N GLN A 340 18.40 13.79 -12.29
CA GLN A 340 19.17 14.18 -13.46
C GLN A 340 19.89 12.93 -13.95
N LEU A 341 19.34 12.32 -15.00
CA LEU A 341 20.12 11.42 -15.84
C LEU A 341 21.32 12.23 -16.32
N GLU A 342 22.50 12.00 -15.74
CA GLU A 342 23.74 12.50 -16.30
C GLU A 342 23.86 11.91 -17.70
N LYS A 343 23.53 12.72 -18.71
CA LYS A 343 23.99 12.45 -20.06
C LYS A 343 25.50 12.61 -20.00
N GLU A 344 26.21 11.49 -19.97
CA GLU A 344 27.61 11.42 -20.41
C GLU A 344 27.73 12.32 -21.66
N PRO A 345 28.59 13.35 -21.64
CA PRO A 345 28.83 14.13 -22.84
C PRO A 345 29.41 13.19 -23.88
N VAL A 346 28.64 12.96 -24.95
CA VAL A 346 29.16 12.29 -26.14
C VAL A 346 30.30 13.15 -26.65
N ASP A 347 31.53 12.72 -26.41
CA ASP A 347 32.74 13.33 -26.92
C ASP A 347 32.68 13.26 -28.45
N SER A 348 32.21 14.33 -29.09
CA SER A 348 32.28 14.50 -30.53
C SER A 348 33.71 14.88 -30.92
N LYS A 349 34.62 13.90 -30.89
CA LYS A 349 35.94 13.97 -31.55
C LYS A 349 36.32 12.61 -32.13
N MET A 350 35.89 12.34 -33.36
CA MET A 350 36.76 12.24 -34.55
C MET A 350 35.94 12.14 -35.82
#